data_AF-A0A817ZFM8-F1
#
_entry.id   AF-A0A817ZFM8-F1
#
_cell.length_a   1.000
_cell.length_b   1.000
_cell.length_c   1.000
_cell.angle_alpha   90.00
_cell.angle_beta   90.00
_cell.angle_gamma   90.00
#
_symmetry.space_group_name_H-M   'P 1'
#
loop_
_entity.id
_entity.type
_entity.pdbx_description
1 polymer ?
#
loop_
_entity_poly.entity_id
_entity_poly.type
_entity_poly.pdbx_seq_one_letter_code
_entity_poly.pdbx_strand_id
1 'polypeptide(L)'
;KNLDAYKFDKYAWKNTRRTPYPKNNPEFIKIYYSCVNADKKKDGRCVKHVFISKVNDLDVLVCYFGNFYIAEKRPHGNCRLENSHVFHHTPASTIAQIDELVSKMPGAAAYKTLVATNGDVEAPRNAAQCQYRRQKYLKNQKITCDEIKNLILLSYELNGFYKLLQLQPETSIVLMHDQMKQQFANLLTKTKEIIPLYYDTTFSLGEICFNTWFLTLHERFVQIINHERPDLHKKSILVTDGENALKNAFQTDYPTMLQLRCWNHAIKDIKLAAKRYYYNDQENHVNDDDSVPKTKKEIIADVMDSITNLLRVSTRAESLAEFQNILQSWSIKFRKYMETYILPIIDEL
;
A
#
# COMPACT_ATOMS: atom_id res chain seq x y z
N LYS A 1 -24.31 -14.61 6.57
CA LYS A 1 -25.35 -15.59 6.17
C LYS A 1 -26.71 -15.02 6.60
N ASN A 2 -27.69 -14.96 5.70
CA ASN A 2 -28.89 -14.16 5.92
C ASN A 2 -29.99 -15.03 6.54
N LEU A 3 -30.18 -14.94 7.87
CA LEU A 3 -31.14 -15.72 8.68
C LEU A 3 -32.60 -15.63 8.19
N ASP A 4 -32.91 -14.68 7.32
CA ASP A 4 -34.26 -14.37 6.86
C ASP A 4 -34.53 -14.76 5.40
N ALA A 5 -33.74 -15.69 4.84
CA ALA A 5 -33.87 -16.12 3.44
C ALA A 5 -35.31 -16.51 3.03
N TYR A 6 -36.05 -17.15 3.94
CA TYR A 6 -37.44 -17.59 3.74
C TYR A 6 -38.47 -16.44 3.59
N LYS A 7 -38.05 -15.19 3.82
CA LYS A 7 -38.88 -14.00 3.61
C LYS A 7 -38.80 -13.48 2.16
N PHE A 8 -37.90 -14.00 1.32
CA PHE A 8 -37.65 -13.49 -0.03
C PHE A 8 -38.41 -14.25 -1.13
N ASP A 9 -39.72 -14.42 -0.99
CA ASP A 9 -40.56 -15.20 -1.92
C ASP A 9 -41.43 -14.36 -2.88
N LYS A 10 -41.21 -13.04 -2.93
CA LYS A 10 -41.89 -12.04 -3.79
C LYS A 10 -43.37 -11.79 -3.47
N TYR A 11 -43.90 -12.33 -2.38
CA TYR A 11 -45.28 -12.09 -1.95
C TYR A 11 -45.35 -11.24 -0.68
N ALA A 12 -46.42 -10.46 -0.57
CA ALA A 12 -46.74 -9.73 0.64
C ALA A 12 -47.38 -10.68 1.67
N TRP A 13 -46.73 -10.83 2.83
CA TRP A 13 -47.20 -11.68 3.92
C TRP A 13 -47.44 -10.88 5.20
N LYS A 14 -48.53 -11.19 5.90
CA LYS A 14 -48.75 -10.71 7.27
C LYS A 14 -48.56 -11.87 8.24
N ASN A 15 -47.66 -11.70 9.20
CA ASN A 15 -47.50 -12.68 10.29
C ASN A 15 -48.77 -12.69 11.13
N THR A 16 -49.32 -13.87 11.35
CA THR A 16 -50.56 -14.08 12.09
C THR A 16 -50.31 -14.72 13.44
N ARG A 17 -49.34 -15.63 13.54
CA ARG A 17 -49.07 -16.39 14.76
C ARG A 17 -47.68 -17.01 14.71
N ARG A 18 -47.04 -17.13 15.87
CA ARG A 18 -45.80 -17.89 16.08
C ARG A 18 -46.02 -18.88 17.22
N THR A 19 -45.68 -20.15 17.02
CA THR A 19 -45.88 -21.20 18.03
C THR A 19 -44.75 -22.23 18.01
N PRO A 20 -44.34 -22.79 19.16
CA PRO A 20 -43.49 -23.97 19.20
C PRO A 20 -44.16 -25.18 18.50
N TYR A 21 -43.37 -26.04 17.86
CA TYR A 21 -43.85 -27.22 17.15
C TYR A 21 -42.86 -28.40 17.24
N PRO A 22 -43.32 -29.65 17.46
CA PRO A 22 -44.67 -30.03 17.89
C PRO A 22 -45.04 -29.42 19.26
N LYS A 23 -46.32 -29.45 19.65
CA LYS A 23 -46.77 -28.80 20.90
C LYS A 23 -46.08 -29.37 22.14
N ASN A 24 -45.84 -30.67 22.14
CA ASN A 24 -45.11 -31.38 23.19
C ASN A 24 -43.71 -31.70 22.68
N ASN A 25 -42.68 -31.38 23.48
CA ASN A 25 -41.26 -31.45 23.09
C ASN A 25 -40.93 -30.69 21.78
N PRO A 26 -41.05 -29.35 21.77
CA PRO A 26 -40.92 -28.56 20.55
C PRO A 26 -39.47 -28.45 20.03
N GLU A 27 -39.21 -29.05 18.88
CA GLU A 27 -37.93 -28.99 18.15
C GLU A 27 -37.85 -27.81 17.16
N PHE A 28 -39.00 -27.28 16.76
CA PHE A 28 -39.12 -26.20 15.77
C PHE A 28 -39.94 -25.03 16.32
N ILE A 29 -39.79 -23.88 15.66
CA ILE A 29 -40.70 -22.75 15.76
C ILE A 29 -41.49 -22.66 14.47
N LYS A 30 -42.81 -22.81 14.57
CA LYS A 30 -43.74 -22.64 13.45
C LYS A 30 -44.28 -21.22 13.41
N ILE A 31 -44.17 -20.56 12.27
CA ILE A 31 -44.68 -19.21 12.01
C ILE A 31 -45.75 -19.30 10.92
N TYR A 32 -46.89 -18.67 11.19
CA TYR A 32 -48.05 -18.65 10.31
C TYR A 32 -48.16 -17.29 9.63
N TYR A 33 -48.22 -17.30 8.32
CA TYR A 33 -48.43 -16.13 7.49
C TYR A 33 -49.70 -16.29 6.67
N SER A 34 -50.41 -15.19 6.47
CA SER A 34 -51.47 -15.08 5.47
C SER A 34 -51.07 -14.05 4.44
N CYS A 35 -51.44 -14.26 3.19
CA CYS A 35 -51.11 -13.31 2.14
C CYS A 35 -51.85 -11.99 2.35
N VAL A 36 -51.31 -10.93 1.75
CA VAL A 36 -51.96 -9.64 1.63
C VAL A 36 -52.51 -9.52 0.21
N ASN A 37 -53.78 -9.19 0.07
CA ASN A 37 -54.43 -9.00 -1.22
C ASN A 37 -54.20 -7.58 -1.76
N ALA A 38 -54.71 -7.29 -2.97
CA ALA A 38 -54.61 -5.96 -3.60
C ALA A 38 -55.19 -4.82 -2.74
N ASP A 39 -56.21 -5.11 -1.91
CA ASP A 39 -56.79 -4.14 -0.96
C ASP A 39 -55.96 -3.94 0.31
N LYS A 40 -54.75 -4.49 0.36
CA LYS A 40 -53.84 -4.47 1.53
C LYS A 40 -54.44 -5.16 2.77
N LYS A 41 -55.44 -6.02 2.59
CA LYS A 41 -56.08 -6.82 3.65
C LYS A 41 -55.51 -8.22 3.69
N LYS A 42 -55.58 -8.83 4.87
CA LYS A 42 -55.21 -10.23 5.09
C LYS A 42 -56.22 -11.13 4.36
N ASP A 43 -55.74 -12.08 3.58
CA ASP A 43 -56.57 -13.10 2.95
C ASP A 43 -56.14 -14.51 3.41
N GLY A 44 -57.10 -15.28 3.92
CA GLY A 44 -56.86 -16.64 4.44
C GLY A 44 -56.83 -17.72 3.36
N ARG A 45 -57.17 -17.38 2.11
CA ARG A 45 -57.19 -18.32 0.98
C ARG A 45 -55.80 -18.63 0.43
N CYS A 46 -54.77 -17.92 0.89
CA CYS A 46 -53.37 -18.22 0.64
C CYS A 46 -52.55 -18.00 1.91
N VAL A 47 -51.89 -19.06 2.39
CA VAL A 47 -51.16 -19.06 3.65
C VAL A 47 -49.78 -19.68 3.48
N LYS A 48 -48.84 -19.22 4.28
CA LYS A 48 -47.47 -19.72 4.36
C LYS A 48 -47.18 -20.17 5.78
N HIS A 49 -46.68 -21.39 5.94
CA HIS A 49 -46.16 -21.90 7.20
C HIS A 49 -44.65 -22.03 7.10
N VAL A 50 -43.94 -21.46 8.07
CA VAL A 50 -42.47 -21.54 8.16
C VAL A 50 -42.11 -22.31 9.41
N PHE A 51 -41.28 -23.34 9.30
CA PHE A 51 -40.73 -24.09 10.43
C PHE A 51 -39.24 -23.82 10.51
N ILE A 52 -38.78 -23.35 11.65
CA ILE A 52 -37.37 -23.04 11.90
C ILE A 52 -36.87 -23.97 13.00
N SER A 53 -35.82 -24.74 12.74
CA SER A 53 -35.20 -25.62 13.74
C SER A 53 -34.64 -24.80 14.91
N LYS A 54 -34.80 -25.30 16.14
CA LYS A 54 -34.20 -24.69 17.32
C LYS A 54 -32.72 -25.03 17.49
N VAL A 55 -32.26 -26.11 16.87
CA VAL A 55 -30.87 -26.58 16.97
C VAL A 55 -29.99 -25.86 15.95
N ASN A 56 -30.53 -25.61 14.76
CA ASN A 56 -29.84 -24.94 13.67
C ASN A 56 -30.79 -23.97 12.96
N ASP A 57 -30.61 -22.68 13.18
CA ASP A 57 -31.47 -21.63 12.62
C ASP A 57 -31.39 -21.48 11.08
N LEU A 58 -30.46 -22.20 10.44
CA LEU A 58 -30.35 -22.31 8.98
C LEU A 58 -31.29 -23.38 8.40
N ASP A 59 -31.78 -24.32 9.21
CA ASP A 59 -32.70 -25.37 8.77
C ASP A 59 -34.13 -24.85 8.82
N VAL A 60 -34.58 -24.35 7.66
CA VAL A 60 -35.89 -23.72 7.49
C VAL A 60 -36.71 -24.47 6.44
N LEU A 61 -37.88 -24.97 6.85
CA LEU A 61 -38.88 -25.55 5.94
C LEU A 61 -40.00 -24.53 5.71
N VAL A 62 -40.30 -24.25 4.44
CA VAL A 62 -41.39 -23.34 4.04
C VAL A 62 -42.45 -24.14 3.28
N CYS A 63 -43.68 -24.10 3.78
CA CYS A 63 -44.83 -24.72 3.12
C CYS A 63 -45.81 -23.63 2.74
N TYR A 64 -46.30 -23.69 1.51
CA TYR A 64 -47.30 -22.77 1.01
C TYR A 64 -48.58 -23.50 0.67
N PHE A 65 -49.72 -22.88 0.95
CA PHE A 65 -51.04 -23.47 0.73
C PHE A 65 -51.99 -22.44 0.13
N GLY A 66 -52.83 -22.90 -0.80
CA GLY A 66 -53.92 -22.10 -1.36
C GLY A 66 -53.62 -21.47 -2.73
N ASN A 67 -54.41 -20.46 -3.09
CA ASN A 67 -54.36 -19.83 -4.41
C ASN A 67 -53.44 -18.60 -4.39
N PHE A 68 -52.35 -18.60 -5.15
CA PHE A 68 -51.38 -17.51 -5.17
C PHE A 68 -51.73 -16.36 -6.12
N TYR A 69 -52.72 -16.53 -7.01
CA TYR A 69 -53.14 -15.47 -7.92
C TYR A 69 -53.75 -14.27 -7.18
N ILE A 70 -54.24 -14.47 -5.95
CA ILE A 70 -54.80 -13.41 -5.09
C ILE A 70 -53.74 -12.68 -4.24
N ALA A 71 -52.49 -13.16 -4.22
CA ALA A 71 -51.44 -12.58 -3.40
C ALA A 71 -50.79 -11.38 -4.10
N GLU A 72 -50.75 -10.23 -3.42
CA GLU A 72 -50.04 -9.05 -3.90
C GLU A 72 -48.53 -9.37 -4.00
N LYS A 73 -47.97 -9.21 -5.20
CA LYS A 73 -46.53 -9.30 -5.42
C LYS A 73 -45.89 -8.02 -4.92
N ARG A 74 -44.84 -8.13 -4.11
CA ARG A 74 -44.03 -6.97 -3.71
C ARG A 74 -42.57 -7.17 -4.12
N PRO A 75 -41.91 -6.12 -4.63
CA PRO A 75 -40.46 -6.13 -4.77
C PRO A 75 -39.83 -6.34 -3.39
N HIS A 76 -38.70 -7.03 -3.37
CA HIS A 76 -38.07 -7.51 -2.15
C HIS A 76 -37.84 -6.42 -1.09
N GLY A 77 -38.09 -6.75 0.18
CA GLY A 77 -37.71 -5.93 1.33
C GLY A 77 -38.83 -5.04 1.87
N ASN A 78 -38.74 -4.71 3.16
CA ASN A 78 -39.66 -3.85 3.88
C ASN A 78 -39.38 -2.36 3.56
N CYS A 79 -39.22 -2.01 2.28
CA CYS A 79 -38.96 -0.65 1.87
C CYS A 79 -40.27 0.15 1.95
N ARG A 80 -40.36 1.04 2.94
CA ARG A 80 -41.37 2.10 2.95
C ARG A 80 -41.17 2.91 1.66
N LEU A 81 -42.19 2.92 0.80
CA LEU A 81 -42.16 3.52 -0.54
C LEU A 81 -41.86 5.03 -0.54
N GLU A 82 -41.95 5.70 0.61
CA GLU A 82 -41.82 7.15 0.71
C GLU A 82 -40.37 7.65 0.60
N ASN A 83 -39.35 6.80 0.78
CA ASN A 83 -37.93 7.16 0.63
C ASN A 83 -37.20 6.13 -0.25
N SER A 84 -37.74 5.77 -1.40
CA SER A 84 -37.07 4.83 -2.32
C SER A 84 -35.83 5.48 -2.92
N HIS A 85 -34.68 5.33 -2.24
CA HIS A 85 -33.41 5.37 -2.94
C HIS A 85 -33.46 4.31 -4.04
N VAL A 86 -33.02 4.68 -5.24
CA VAL A 86 -32.91 3.75 -6.38
C VAL A 86 -32.14 2.52 -5.90
N PHE A 87 -32.76 1.35 -5.99
CA PHE A 87 -32.11 0.11 -5.61
C PHE A 87 -31.04 -0.21 -6.66
N HIS A 88 -29.79 0.14 -6.37
CA HIS A 88 -28.67 -0.28 -7.18
C HIS A 88 -28.36 -1.75 -6.85
N HIS A 89 -28.36 -2.60 -7.88
CA HIS A 89 -27.91 -3.99 -7.73
C HIS A 89 -26.52 -4.01 -7.11
N THR A 90 -26.28 -4.91 -6.15
CA THR A 90 -24.93 -5.09 -5.60
C THR A 90 -23.98 -5.45 -6.74
N PRO A 91 -22.99 -4.60 -7.02
CA PRO A 91 -22.02 -4.84 -8.08
C PRO A 91 -21.17 -6.06 -7.78
N ALA A 92 -20.71 -6.72 -8.83
CA ALA A 92 -19.78 -7.84 -8.75
C ALA A 92 -18.53 -7.45 -7.94
N SER A 93 -17.97 -8.41 -7.21
CA SER A 93 -16.76 -8.19 -6.42
C SER A 93 -15.58 -7.82 -7.33
N THR A 94 -14.92 -6.70 -7.05
CA THR A 94 -13.70 -6.28 -7.76
C THR A 94 -12.45 -7.02 -7.27
N ILE A 95 -12.59 -7.94 -6.30
CA ILE A 95 -11.46 -8.68 -5.70
C ILE A 95 -10.65 -9.46 -6.74
N ALA A 96 -11.30 -10.12 -7.69
CA ALA A 96 -10.59 -10.88 -8.73
C ALA A 96 -9.80 -9.94 -9.67
N GLN A 97 -10.37 -8.77 -9.98
CA GLN A 97 -9.71 -7.74 -10.77
C GLN A 97 -8.52 -7.15 -10.02
N ILE A 98 -8.65 -6.94 -8.70
CA ILE A 98 -7.55 -6.51 -7.83
C ILE A 98 -6.41 -7.55 -7.86
N ASP A 99 -6.73 -8.84 -7.71
CA ASP A 99 -5.73 -9.92 -7.72
C ASP A 99 -4.97 -9.98 -9.06
N GLU A 100 -5.70 -9.85 -10.18
CA GLU A 100 -5.08 -9.81 -11.50
C GLU A 100 -4.18 -8.57 -11.69
N LEU A 101 -4.62 -7.40 -11.25
CA LEU A 101 -3.83 -6.17 -11.37
C LEU A 101 -2.57 -6.22 -10.50
N VAL A 102 -2.68 -6.68 -9.26
CA VAL A 102 -1.53 -6.82 -8.35
C VAL A 102 -0.52 -7.85 -8.87
N SER A 103 -0.96 -8.87 -9.64
CA SER A 103 -0.04 -9.80 -10.30
C SER A 103 0.81 -9.15 -11.40
N LYS A 104 0.33 -8.05 -11.99
CA LYS A 104 0.93 -7.37 -13.15
C LYS A 104 1.65 -6.07 -12.80
N MET A 105 1.38 -5.46 -11.65
CA MET A 105 1.98 -4.19 -11.24
C MET A 105 2.06 -4.03 -9.71
N PRO A 106 2.92 -3.14 -9.19
CA PRO A 106 3.01 -2.86 -7.76
C PRO A 106 1.65 -2.46 -7.16
N GLY A 107 1.34 -2.95 -5.96
CA GLY A 107 0.02 -2.78 -5.34
C GLY A 107 -0.44 -1.31 -5.20
N ALA A 108 0.50 -0.38 -4.99
CA ALA A 108 0.20 1.06 -4.94
C ALA A 108 -0.22 1.61 -6.32
N ALA A 109 0.36 1.11 -7.41
CA ALA A 109 -0.03 1.47 -8.78
C ALA A 109 -1.39 0.85 -9.13
N ALA A 110 -1.61 -0.42 -8.81
CA ALA A 110 -2.91 -1.09 -8.98
C ALA A 110 -4.03 -0.35 -8.24
N TYR A 111 -3.76 0.08 -7.00
CA TYR A 111 -4.67 0.89 -6.19
C TYR A 111 -5.01 2.23 -6.85
N LYS A 112 -3.98 2.97 -7.28
CA LYS A 112 -4.18 4.27 -7.94
C LYS A 112 -5.01 4.12 -9.21
N THR A 113 -4.79 3.07 -9.99
CA THR A 113 -5.57 2.77 -11.19
C THR A 113 -7.03 2.51 -10.85
N LEU A 114 -7.34 1.72 -9.81
CA LEU A 114 -8.71 1.37 -9.41
C LEU A 114 -9.48 2.51 -8.75
N VAL A 115 -8.79 3.40 -8.03
CA VAL A 115 -9.41 4.56 -7.37
C VAL A 115 -9.55 5.74 -8.34
N ALA A 116 -8.59 5.94 -9.26
CA ALA A 116 -8.63 7.04 -10.22
C ALA A 116 -9.62 6.81 -11.38
N THR A 117 -10.02 5.56 -11.67
CA THR A 117 -10.98 5.27 -12.75
C THR A 117 -12.44 5.40 -12.34
N ASN A 118 -12.75 5.49 -11.04
CA ASN A 118 -14.13 5.50 -10.57
C ASN A 118 -14.51 6.87 -9.99
N GLY A 119 -15.00 7.76 -10.85
CA GLY A 119 -15.78 8.95 -10.44
C GLY A 119 -17.19 8.59 -9.95
N ASP A 120 -17.36 7.38 -9.43
CA ASP A 120 -18.64 6.69 -9.32
C ASP A 120 -18.99 6.38 -7.86
N VAL A 121 -20.28 6.20 -7.58
CA VAL A 121 -20.90 6.03 -6.25
C VAL A 121 -20.27 4.88 -5.42
N GLU A 122 -19.48 4.02 -6.06
CA GLU A 122 -18.84 2.82 -5.51
C GLU A 122 -17.39 2.98 -5.03
N ALA A 123 -16.77 4.15 -5.24
CA ALA A 123 -15.41 4.45 -4.83
C ALA A 123 -15.09 4.08 -3.35
N PRO A 124 -16.00 4.29 -2.36
CA PRO A 124 -15.76 3.92 -0.97
C PRO A 124 -15.62 2.40 -0.75
N ARG A 125 -16.36 1.58 -1.50
CA ARG A 125 -16.33 0.10 -1.37
C ARG A 125 -15.03 -0.47 -1.92
N ASN A 126 -14.62 0.00 -3.10
CA ASN A 126 -13.35 -0.41 -3.71
C ASN A 126 -12.16 -0.02 -2.84
N ALA A 127 -12.18 1.17 -2.23
CA ALA A 127 -11.18 1.59 -1.26
C ALA A 127 -11.11 0.65 -0.04
N ALA A 128 -12.25 0.26 0.54
CA ALA A 128 -12.29 -0.66 1.68
C ALA A 128 -11.79 -2.07 1.32
N GLN A 129 -12.12 -2.60 0.14
CA GLN A 129 -11.64 -3.89 -0.33
C GLN A 129 -10.13 -3.90 -0.58
N CYS A 130 -9.60 -2.82 -1.17
CA CYS A 130 -8.17 -2.60 -1.31
C CYS A 130 -7.46 -2.49 0.05
N GLN A 131 -8.05 -1.76 1.01
CA GLN A 131 -7.50 -1.62 2.36
C GLN A 131 -7.44 -2.97 3.08
N TYR A 132 -8.50 -3.78 2.98
CA TYR A 132 -8.51 -5.14 3.52
C TYR A 132 -7.42 -6.01 2.91
N ARG A 133 -7.21 -5.93 1.58
CA ARG A 133 -6.15 -6.70 0.89
C ARG A 133 -4.76 -6.26 1.33
N ARG A 134 -4.51 -4.96 1.45
CA ARG A 134 -3.27 -4.42 2.01
C ARG A 134 -3.05 -4.93 3.44
N GLN A 135 -4.08 -4.87 4.29
CA GLN A 135 -3.98 -5.39 5.66
C GLN A 135 -3.71 -6.90 5.71
N LYS A 136 -4.34 -7.69 4.83
CA LYS A 136 -4.10 -9.13 4.72
C LYS A 136 -2.68 -9.43 4.25
N TYR A 137 -2.19 -8.72 3.25
CA TYR A 137 -0.80 -8.83 2.77
C TYR A 137 0.20 -8.50 3.89
N LEU A 138 0.02 -7.36 4.57
CA LEU A 138 0.84 -6.97 5.71
C LEU A 138 0.74 -8.00 6.86
N LYS A 139 -0.44 -8.55 7.13
CA LYS A 139 -0.61 -9.59 8.14
C LYS A 139 0.15 -10.88 7.79
N ASN A 140 0.22 -11.23 6.50
CA ASN A 140 0.95 -12.40 6.03
C ASN A 140 2.47 -12.20 6.02
N GLN A 141 2.96 -10.96 5.98
CA GLN A 141 4.38 -10.66 6.13
C GLN A 141 4.82 -10.74 7.60
N LYS A 142 3.90 -10.72 8.58
CA LYS A 142 4.24 -10.70 10.01
C LYS A 142 5.14 -11.86 10.39
N ILE A 143 6.21 -11.54 11.13
CA ILE A 143 7.07 -12.54 11.75
C ILE A 143 6.19 -13.43 12.63
N THR A 144 6.17 -14.71 12.28
CA THR A 144 5.46 -15.76 12.99
C THR A 144 6.16 -16.08 14.32
N CYS A 145 5.42 -16.69 15.25
CA CYS A 145 6.02 -17.14 16.50
C CYS A 145 7.15 -18.15 16.27
N ASP A 146 7.08 -18.96 15.22
CA ASP A 146 8.10 -19.96 14.92
C ASP A 146 9.37 -19.32 14.36
N GLU A 147 9.27 -18.27 13.54
CA GLU A 147 10.43 -17.49 13.12
C GLU A 147 11.13 -16.80 14.31
N ILE A 148 10.36 -16.28 15.27
CA ILE A 148 10.93 -15.70 16.50
C ILE A 148 11.64 -16.78 17.32
N LYS A 149 11.03 -17.96 17.50
CA LYS A 149 11.69 -19.09 18.19
C LYS A 149 12.96 -19.50 17.48
N ASN A 150 12.94 -19.62 16.16
CA ASN A 150 14.12 -19.97 15.37
C ASN A 150 15.23 -18.92 15.54
N LEU A 151 14.88 -17.64 15.58
CA LEU A 151 15.85 -16.58 15.84
C LEU A 151 16.46 -16.69 17.26
N ILE A 152 15.64 -16.98 18.26
CA ILE A 152 16.11 -17.21 19.64
C ILE A 152 17.03 -18.44 19.68
N LEU A 153 16.68 -19.53 19.01
CA LEU A 153 17.53 -20.72 18.89
C LEU A 153 18.86 -20.40 18.21
N LEU A 154 18.82 -19.69 17.08
CA LEU A 154 20.02 -19.22 16.38
C LEU A 154 20.90 -18.35 17.26
N SER A 155 20.32 -17.59 18.20
CA SER A 155 21.10 -16.77 19.12
C SER A 155 21.87 -17.56 20.17
N TYR A 156 21.40 -18.76 20.52
CA TYR A 156 22.15 -19.66 21.39
C TYR A 156 23.32 -20.30 20.65
N GLU A 157 23.16 -20.57 19.35
CA GLU A 157 24.21 -21.14 18.49
C GLU A 157 25.25 -20.09 18.05
N LEU A 158 24.76 -18.90 17.69
CA LEU A 158 25.55 -17.75 17.24
C LEU A 158 25.56 -16.70 18.34
N ASN A 159 26.48 -16.88 19.29
CA ASN A 159 26.61 -15.97 20.42
C ASN A 159 26.77 -14.51 19.94
N GLY A 160 25.94 -13.61 20.46
CA GLY A 160 25.98 -12.18 20.11
C GLY A 160 25.37 -11.81 18.76
N PHE A 161 24.62 -12.70 18.10
CA PHE A 161 24.08 -12.49 16.75
C PHE A 161 23.00 -11.40 16.63
N TYR A 162 22.17 -11.19 17.67
CA TYR A 162 21.22 -10.07 17.69
C TYR A 162 21.70 -8.98 18.66
N LYS A 163 21.46 -7.71 18.30
CA LYS A 163 21.72 -6.53 19.14
C LYS A 163 20.44 -5.95 19.73
N LEU A 164 19.30 -6.21 19.09
CA LEU A 164 17.98 -5.89 19.61
C LEU A 164 16.99 -6.98 19.23
N LEU A 165 16.24 -7.45 20.23
CA LEU A 165 15.06 -8.27 20.06
C LEU A 165 13.92 -7.65 20.86
N GLN A 166 13.18 -6.74 20.23
CA GLN A 166 11.99 -6.13 20.81
C GLN A 166 10.76 -6.74 20.13
N LEU A 167 9.85 -7.33 20.91
CA LEU A 167 8.63 -7.95 20.36
C LEU A 167 7.38 -7.08 20.54
N GLN A 168 7.40 -6.15 21.51
CA GLN A 168 6.31 -5.26 21.88
C GLN A 168 6.86 -3.87 22.25
N PRO A 169 6.09 -2.77 22.06
CA PRO A 169 4.79 -2.71 21.40
C PRO A 169 4.87 -2.97 19.89
N GLU A 170 5.97 -2.58 19.24
CA GLU A 170 6.33 -3.00 17.89
C GLU A 170 7.45 -4.04 17.90
N THR A 171 7.40 -4.95 16.93
CA THR A 171 8.46 -5.93 16.71
C THR A 171 9.62 -5.27 15.94
N SER A 172 10.78 -5.17 16.58
CA SER A 172 12.02 -4.65 16.01
C SER A 172 13.15 -5.63 16.32
N ILE A 173 13.85 -6.06 15.29
CA ILE A 173 14.91 -7.04 15.38
C ILE A 173 16.12 -6.49 14.64
N VAL A 174 17.24 -6.33 15.34
CA VAL A 174 18.51 -5.89 14.74
C VAL A 174 19.52 -7.00 14.91
N LEU A 175 19.99 -7.54 13.78
CA LEU A 175 20.94 -8.64 13.72
C LEU A 175 22.30 -8.10 13.28
N MET A 176 23.34 -8.40 14.06
CA MET A 176 24.71 -8.06 13.73
C MET A 176 25.65 -9.04 14.44
N HIS A 177 26.34 -9.86 13.65
CA HIS A 177 27.34 -10.78 14.16
C HIS A 177 28.63 -10.04 14.54
N ASP A 178 29.25 -10.40 15.66
CA ASP A 178 30.46 -9.73 16.15
C ASP A 178 31.63 -9.82 15.20
N GLN A 179 31.74 -10.90 14.41
CA GLN A 179 32.76 -11.00 13.37
C GLN A 179 32.57 -9.94 12.27
N MET A 180 31.34 -9.64 11.87
CA MET A 180 31.08 -8.59 10.88
C MET A 180 31.45 -7.21 11.45
N LYS A 181 31.09 -6.96 12.73
CA LYS A 181 31.50 -5.75 13.45
C LYS A 181 33.02 -5.61 13.48
N GLN A 182 33.74 -6.68 13.83
CA GLN A 182 35.21 -6.68 13.90
C GLN A 182 35.84 -6.48 12.52
N GLN A 183 35.34 -7.16 11.49
CA GLN A 183 35.82 -6.99 10.12
C GLN A 183 35.62 -5.55 9.63
N PHE A 184 34.45 -4.98 9.91
CA PHE A 184 34.15 -3.59 9.57
C PHE A 184 35.00 -2.59 10.37
N ALA A 185 35.28 -2.86 11.65
CA ALA A 185 36.22 -2.07 12.44
C ALA A 185 37.66 -2.14 11.90
N ASN A 186 38.10 -3.33 11.51
CA ASN A 186 39.41 -3.53 10.91
C ASN A 186 39.52 -2.79 9.58
N LEU A 187 38.46 -2.80 8.76
CA LEU A 187 38.41 -2.06 7.51
C LEU A 187 38.56 -0.55 7.75
N LEU A 188 37.78 0.02 8.67
CA LEU A 188 37.83 1.45 9.02
C LEU A 188 39.19 1.87 9.59
N THR A 189 39.86 0.99 10.33
CA THR A 189 41.17 1.29 10.92
C THR A 189 42.30 1.19 9.88
N LYS A 190 42.22 0.21 8.97
CA LYS A 190 43.29 -0.06 8.00
C LYS A 190 43.23 0.87 6.78
N THR A 191 42.04 1.30 6.38
CA THR A 191 41.91 2.19 5.24
C THR A 191 42.27 3.63 5.62
N LYS A 192 42.94 4.32 4.70
CA LYS A 192 43.14 5.76 4.78
C LYS A 192 41.98 6.54 4.14
N GLU A 193 41.21 5.85 3.31
CA GLU A 193 40.12 6.43 2.52
C GLU A 193 38.84 6.55 3.33
N ILE A 194 37.94 7.42 2.87
CA ILE A 194 36.59 7.54 3.39
C ILE A 194 35.77 6.37 2.86
N ILE A 195 35.05 5.68 3.73
CA ILE A 195 34.22 4.53 3.35
C ILE A 195 32.77 4.99 3.09
N PRO A 196 32.23 4.81 1.87
CA PRO A 196 30.82 5.04 1.62
C PRO A 196 29.98 3.89 2.19
N LEU A 197 29.05 4.23 3.07
CA LEU A 197 28.06 3.32 3.62
C LEU A 197 26.78 3.41 2.81
N TYR A 198 26.53 2.38 2.02
CA TYR A 198 25.30 2.22 1.29
C TYR A 198 24.26 1.55 2.19
N TYR A 199 23.12 2.21 2.35
CA TYR A 199 21.94 1.61 2.95
C TYR A 199 20.95 1.29 1.83
N ASP A 200 20.72 -0.01 1.61
CA ASP A 200 19.82 -0.50 0.58
C ASP A 200 18.55 -1.08 1.21
N THR A 201 17.44 -0.37 1.05
CA THR A 201 16.10 -0.79 1.48
C THR A 201 15.47 -1.83 0.55
N THR A 202 16.12 -2.14 -0.59
CA THR A 202 15.54 -2.95 -1.68
C THR A 202 15.88 -4.44 -1.63
N PHE A 203 16.71 -4.89 -0.68
CA PHE A 203 16.85 -6.32 -0.44
C PHE A 203 15.50 -6.88 0.02
N SER A 204 14.84 -7.59 -0.90
CA SER A 204 13.57 -8.30 -0.72
C SER A 204 13.69 -9.51 0.22
N LEU A 205 14.53 -9.42 1.25
CA LEU A 205 14.55 -10.27 2.44
C LEU A 205 13.38 -9.89 3.37
N GLY A 206 12.18 -9.77 2.78
CA GLY A 206 10.99 -9.29 3.45
C GLY A 206 11.13 -7.84 3.91
N GLU A 207 10.09 -7.05 3.71
CA GLU A 207 9.87 -5.89 4.57
C GLU A 207 9.61 -6.43 5.99
N ILE A 208 10.66 -6.85 6.72
CA ILE A 208 10.60 -7.11 8.17
C ILE A 208 10.65 -5.75 8.89
N CYS A 209 9.82 -4.82 8.43
CA CYS A 209 9.56 -3.53 9.07
C CYS A 209 8.05 -3.44 9.21
N PHE A 210 7.55 -3.94 10.35
CA PHE A 210 6.13 -3.90 10.65
C PHE A 210 5.69 -2.49 11.07
N ASN A 211 4.65 -2.03 10.38
CA ASN A 211 3.73 -0.95 10.73
C ASN A 211 4.16 0.50 10.51
N THR A 212 3.10 1.32 10.43
CA THR A 212 2.91 2.73 10.06
C THR A 212 3.78 3.79 10.76
N TRP A 213 4.86 3.40 11.44
CA TRP A 213 5.81 4.28 12.12
C TRP A 213 7.25 3.98 11.67
N PHE A 214 7.52 4.09 10.36
CA PHE A 214 8.86 3.92 9.79
C PHE A 214 9.95 4.78 10.46
N LEU A 215 9.56 5.89 11.10
CA LEU A 215 10.47 6.79 11.80
C LEU A 215 11.20 6.10 12.97
N THR A 216 10.52 5.28 13.77
CA THR A 216 11.10 4.74 15.02
C THR A 216 12.08 3.59 14.78
N LEU A 217 11.93 2.85 13.69
CA LEU A 217 12.81 1.71 13.37
C LEU A 217 14.19 2.16 12.90
N HIS A 218 14.24 3.14 11.99
CA HIS A 218 15.51 3.72 11.52
C HIS A 218 16.27 4.36 12.66
N GLU A 219 15.60 5.14 13.51
CA GLU A 219 16.18 5.72 14.72
C GLU A 219 16.78 4.62 15.61
N ARG A 220 16.04 3.55 15.89
CA ARG A 220 16.53 2.49 16.77
C ARG A 220 17.71 1.74 16.19
N PHE A 221 17.69 1.49 14.89
CA PHE A 221 18.81 0.88 14.17
C PHE A 221 20.06 1.75 14.25
N VAL A 222 19.94 3.05 13.96
CA VAL A 222 21.07 3.98 14.00
C VAL A 222 21.61 4.13 15.43
N GLN A 223 20.75 4.19 16.45
CA GLN A 223 21.17 4.19 17.86
C GLN A 223 22.04 2.98 18.21
N ILE A 224 21.69 1.79 17.70
CA ILE A 224 22.47 0.58 17.93
C ILE A 224 23.80 0.67 17.19
N ILE A 225 23.84 1.14 15.94
CA ILE A 225 25.11 1.36 15.24
C ILE A 225 25.97 2.38 16.00
N ASN A 226 25.39 3.47 16.49
CA ASN A 226 26.09 4.49 17.27
C ASN A 226 26.65 3.95 18.58
N HIS A 227 25.86 3.12 19.29
CA HIS A 227 26.34 2.42 20.47
C HIS A 227 27.53 1.51 20.16
N GLU A 228 27.44 0.76 19.06
CA GLU A 228 28.46 -0.21 18.68
C GLU A 228 29.71 0.44 18.06
N ARG A 229 29.54 1.59 17.38
CA ARG A 229 30.53 2.35 16.61
C ARG A 229 30.25 3.86 16.64
N PRO A 230 30.57 4.55 17.76
CA PRO A 230 30.36 5.99 17.88
C PRO A 230 31.29 6.80 16.98
N ASP A 231 32.43 6.21 16.57
CA ASP A 231 33.45 6.83 15.72
C ASP A 231 33.15 6.76 14.22
N LEU A 232 32.03 6.15 13.81
CA LEU A 232 31.71 5.86 12.42
C LEU A 232 31.77 7.09 11.51
N HIS A 233 31.19 8.20 11.97
CA HIS A 233 31.12 9.47 11.24
C HIS A 233 32.49 10.06 10.87
N LYS A 234 33.59 9.63 11.52
CA LYS A 234 34.95 10.14 11.25
C LYS A 234 35.59 9.54 10.01
N LYS A 235 35.11 8.39 9.58
CA LYS A 235 35.74 7.56 8.53
C LYS A 235 34.75 7.08 7.49
N SER A 236 33.49 7.45 7.62
CA SER A 236 32.42 7.04 6.73
C SER A 236 31.51 8.17 6.34
N ILE A 237 30.95 8.05 5.14
CA ILE A 237 29.88 8.90 4.61
C ILE A 237 28.67 8.02 4.35
N LEU A 238 27.48 8.56 4.58
CA LEU A 238 26.24 7.82 4.36
C LEU A 238 25.78 8.05 2.93
N VAL A 239 25.43 7.00 2.19
CA VAL A 239 24.85 7.10 0.85
C VAL A 239 23.48 6.42 0.85
N THR A 240 22.43 7.22 0.64
CA THR A 240 21.01 6.76 0.74
C THR A 240 20.24 7.03 -0.55
N ASP A 241 19.10 6.37 -0.75
CA ASP A 241 18.17 6.68 -1.85
C ASP A 241 17.47 8.05 -1.72
N GLY A 242 17.54 8.67 -0.54
CA GLY A 242 16.89 9.92 -0.20
C GLY A 242 15.77 9.79 0.85
N GLU A 243 15.61 8.64 1.50
CA GLU A 243 14.60 8.45 2.54
C GLU A 243 14.82 9.39 3.75
N ASN A 244 13.89 10.34 3.95
CA ASN A 244 13.99 11.34 5.03
C ASN A 244 14.06 10.73 6.43
N ALA A 245 13.35 9.62 6.68
CA ALA A 245 13.33 8.97 7.99
C ALA A 245 14.73 8.48 8.39
N LEU A 246 15.44 7.83 7.46
CA LEU A 246 16.80 7.37 7.67
C LEU A 246 17.78 8.55 7.80
N LYS A 247 17.65 9.57 6.94
CA LYS A 247 18.49 10.77 7.00
C LYS A 247 18.39 11.45 8.36
N ASN A 248 17.17 11.63 8.85
CA ASN A 248 16.90 12.25 10.15
C ASN A 248 17.46 11.41 11.31
N ALA A 249 17.34 10.08 11.24
CA ALA A 249 17.93 9.18 12.24
C ALA A 249 19.46 9.33 12.31
N PHE A 250 20.15 9.28 11.16
CA PHE A 250 21.59 9.51 11.12
C PHE A 250 21.99 10.93 11.52
N GLN A 251 21.19 11.94 11.20
CA GLN A 251 21.48 13.31 11.60
C GLN A 251 21.33 13.53 13.11
N THR A 252 20.48 12.74 13.77
CA THR A 252 20.28 12.78 15.21
C THR A 252 21.46 12.13 15.95
N ASP A 253 21.85 10.92 15.55
CA ASP A 253 22.91 10.14 16.23
C ASP A 253 24.33 10.43 15.73
N TYR A 254 24.46 10.90 14.48
CA TYR A 254 25.72 11.25 13.81
C TYR A 254 25.63 12.61 13.09
N PRO A 255 25.47 13.72 13.82
CA PRO A 255 25.17 15.04 13.25
C PRO A 255 26.26 15.57 12.29
N THR A 256 27.50 15.09 12.42
CA THR A 256 28.63 15.51 11.58
C THR A 256 28.91 14.56 10.41
N MET A 257 28.13 13.48 10.27
CA MET A 257 28.32 12.52 9.18
C MET A 257 27.77 13.12 7.89
N LEU A 258 28.61 13.21 6.86
CA LEU A 258 28.17 13.64 5.54
C LEU A 258 27.19 12.61 4.97
N GLN A 259 26.03 13.09 4.52
CA GLN A 259 24.99 12.26 3.94
C GLN A 259 24.77 12.63 2.48
N LEU A 260 25.07 11.70 1.60
CA LEU A 260 24.96 11.84 0.16
C LEU A 260 23.78 11.05 -0.39
N ARG A 261 23.33 11.46 -1.57
CA ARG A 261 22.33 10.73 -2.33
C ARG A 261 22.99 9.71 -3.26
N CYS A 262 22.42 8.51 -3.31
CA CYS A 262 22.81 7.47 -4.24
C CYS A 262 22.68 7.96 -5.69
N TRP A 263 23.78 7.85 -6.45
CA TRP A 263 23.87 8.30 -7.83
C TRP A 263 22.79 7.67 -8.74
N ASN A 264 22.50 6.38 -8.56
CA ASN A 264 21.46 5.70 -9.34
C ASN A 264 20.06 6.31 -9.13
N HIS A 265 19.75 6.72 -7.89
CA HIS A 265 18.50 7.38 -7.56
C HIS A 265 18.47 8.81 -8.09
N ALA A 266 19.58 9.54 -7.99
CA ALA A 266 19.71 10.87 -8.59
C ALA A 266 19.49 10.83 -10.12
N ILE A 267 20.13 9.89 -10.84
CA ILE A 267 19.93 9.69 -12.28
C ILE A 267 18.46 9.43 -12.60
N LYS A 268 17.80 8.56 -11.83
CA LYS A 268 16.40 8.22 -12.04
C LYS A 268 15.50 9.45 -11.93
N ASP A 269 15.72 10.28 -10.90
CA ASP A 269 14.97 11.51 -10.69
C ASP A 269 15.21 12.54 -11.81
N ILE A 270 16.46 12.71 -12.24
CA ILE A 270 16.83 13.57 -13.37
C ILE A 270 16.10 13.10 -14.65
N LYS A 271 16.11 11.80 -14.95
CA LYS A 271 15.39 11.24 -16.11
C LYS A 271 13.89 11.49 -16.04
N LEU A 272 13.28 11.36 -14.86
CA LEU A 272 11.86 11.67 -14.65
C LEU A 272 11.57 13.17 -14.85
N ALA A 273 12.44 14.04 -14.32
CA ALA A 273 12.30 15.48 -14.45
C ALA A 273 12.49 15.95 -15.90
N ALA A 274 13.48 15.43 -16.62
CA ALA A 274 13.70 15.70 -18.03
C ALA A 274 12.46 15.29 -18.87
N LYS A 275 11.91 14.10 -18.59
CA LYS A 275 10.65 13.65 -19.23
C LYS A 275 9.46 14.56 -18.92
N ARG A 276 9.37 15.12 -17.71
CA ARG A 276 8.20 15.89 -17.25
C ARG A 276 8.24 17.36 -17.64
N TYR A 277 9.41 17.99 -17.58
CA TYR A 277 9.57 19.43 -17.69
C TYR A 277 10.33 19.86 -18.93
N TYR A 278 11.21 19.02 -19.48
CA TYR A 278 12.00 19.37 -20.64
C TYR A 278 11.32 18.92 -21.94
N TYR A 279 10.96 17.64 -22.04
CA TYR A 279 10.26 17.11 -23.22
C TYR A 279 8.89 17.77 -23.46
N ASN A 280 8.06 17.87 -22.42
CA ASN A 280 6.71 18.43 -22.55
C ASN A 280 6.73 19.94 -22.92
N ASP A 281 7.75 20.68 -22.50
CA ASP A 281 7.87 22.09 -22.89
C ASP A 281 8.36 22.22 -24.35
N GLN A 282 9.27 21.34 -24.79
CA GLN A 282 9.73 21.28 -26.19
C GLN A 282 8.58 20.93 -27.15
N GLU A 283 7.75 19.93 -26.83
CA GLU A 283 6.60 19.51 -27.65
C GLU A 283 5.57 20.63 -27.87
N ASN A 284 5.45 21.57 -26.93
CA ASN A 284 4.56 22.73 -27.05
C ASN A 284 5.14 23.88 -27.91
N HIS A 285 6.42 23.79 -28.31
CA HIS A 285 7.12 24.80 -29.11
C HIS A 285 7.46 24.34 -30.56
N VAL A 286 7.03 23.14 -30.99
CA VAL A 286 7.39 22.51 -32.30
C VAL A 286 6.75 23.17 -33.54
N ASN A 287 6.08 24.32 -33.42
CA ASN A 287 5.35 24.89 -34.58
C ASN A 287 6.17 25.80 -35.51
N ASP A 288 7.47 26.03 -35.30
CA ASP A 288 8.20 27.09 -36.04
C ASP A 288 9.59 26.74 -36.62
N ASP A 289 10.08 25.51 -36.54
CA ASP A 289 11.44 25.19 -37.05
C ASP A 289 11.49 23.86 -37.83
N ASP A 290 12.10 23.89 -39.02
CA ASP A 290 12.23 22.79 -40.01
C ASP A 290 13.18 21.65 -39.55
N SER A 291 13.54 21.63 -38.27
CA SER A 291 14.42 20.62 -37.70
C SER A 291 13.65 19.31 -37.46
N VAL A 292 14.29 18.18 -37.80
CA VAL A 292 13.73 16.85 -37.53
C VAL A 292 13.45 16.72 -36.02
N PRO A 293 12.21 16.41 -35.60
CA PRO A 293 11.88 16.35 -34.19
C PRO A 293 12.70 15.25 -33.51
N LYS A 294 13.54 15.62 -32.54
CA LYS A 294 14.26 14.65 -31.72
C LYS A 294 13.26 13.76 -30.98
N THR A 295 13.52 12.47 -30.97
CA THR A 295 12.72 11.54 -30.17
C THR A 295 12.90 11.82 -28.69
N LYS A 296 11.89 11.47 -27.89
CA LYS A 296 11.96 11.53 -26.42
C LYS A 296 13.18 10.85 -25.82
N LYS A 297 13.64 9.76 -26.45
CA LYS A 297 14.78 8.99 -25.99
C LYS A 297 16.09 9.75 -26.21
N GLU A 298 16.23 10.41 -27.36
CA GLU A 298 17.39 11.25 -27.71
C GLU A 298 17.48 12.47 -26.80
N ILE A 299 16.36 13.16 -26.57
CA ILE A 299 16.33 14.33 -25.67
C ILE A 299 16.78 13.95 -24.25
N ILE A 300 16.34 12.81 -23.72
CA ILE A 300 16.76 12.35 -22.40
C ILE A 300 18.24 11.92 -22.41
N ALA A 301 18.71 11.29 -23.50
CA ALA A 301 20.12 10.92 -23.64
C ALA A 301 21.02 12.15 -23.65
N ASP A 302 20.69 13.17 -24.45
CA ASP A 302 21.43 14.43 -24.54
C ASP A 302 21.57 15.10 -23.16
N VAL A 303 20.46 15.21 -22.40
CA VAL A 303 20.48 15.79 -21.04
C VAL A 303 21.37 14.96 -20.11
N MET A 304 21.30 13.63 -20.19
CA MET A 304 22.12 12.76 -19.35
C MET A 304 23.61 12.83 -19.73
N ASP A 305 23.93 12.99 -21.00
CA ASP A 305 25.31 13.14 -21.47
C ASP A 305 25.89 14.49 -21.03
N SER A 306 25.11 15.58 -21.12
CA SER A 306 25.51 16.89 -20.58
C SER A 306 25.82 16.81 -19.08
N ILE A 307 24.97 16.15 -18.28
CA ILE A 307 25.18 15.99 -16.84
C ILE A 307 26.37 15.07 -16.55
N THR A 308 26.55 14.00 -17.32
CA THR A 308 27.68 13.09 -17.14
C THR A 308 29.01 13.79 -17.47
N ASN A 309 29.03 14.61 -18.52
CA ASN A 309 30.21 15.41 -18.87
C ASN A 309 30.53 16.44 -17.79
N LEU A 310 29.51 17.07 -17.20
CA LEU A 310 29.67 17.99 -16.09
C LEU A 310 30.37 17.37 -14.87
N LEU A 311 30.07 16.09 -14.60
CA LEU A 311 30.67 15.34 -13.48
C LEU A 311 32.06 14.78 -13.78
N ARG A 312 32.50 14.83 -15.04
CA ARG A 312 33.86 14.43 -15.44
C ARG A 312 34.87 15.56 -15.32
N VAL A 313 34.40 16.78 -15.06
CA VAL A 313 35.24 17.96 -14.95
C VAL A 313 36.13 17.86 -13.69
N SER A 314 37.41 18.21 -13.85
CA SER A 314 38.45 18.05 -12.83
C SER A 314 38.32 18.98 -11.63
N THR A 315 37.65 20.12 -11.79
CA THR A 315 37.51 21.12 -10.72
C THR A 315 36.07 21.62 -10.57
N ARG A 316 35.73 22.02 -9.34
CA ARG A 316 34.41 22.59 -9.00
C ARG A 316 34.11 23.87 -9.79
N ALA A 317 35.09 24.73 -9.96
CA ALA A 317 34.92 26.01 -10.67
C ALA A 317 34.58 25.79 -12.15
N GLU A 318 35.27 24.85 -12.80
CA GLU A 318 34.97 24.46 -14.17
C GLU A 318 33.60 23.77 -14.28
N SER A 319 33.25 22.89 -13.32
CA SER A 319 31.94 22.22 -13.29
C SER A 319 30.79 23.24 -13.16
N LEU A 320 30.94 24.26 -12.31
CA LEU A 320 29.94 25.31 -12.15
C LEU A 320 29.80 26.21 -13.39
N ALA A 321 30.91 26.55 -14.04
CA ALA A 321 30.89 27.32 -15.29
C ALA A 321 30.20 26.53 -16.40
N GLU A 322 30.53 25.25 -16.54
CA GLU A 322 29.89 24.35 -17.51
C GLU A 322 28.41 24.14 -17.18
N PHE A 323 28.06 24.06 -15.90
CA PHE A 323 26.67 24.00 -15.44
C PHE A 323 25.89 25.21 -15.93
N GLN A 324 26.42 26.41 -15.73
CA GLN A 324 25.76 27.65 -16.14
C GLN A 324 25.58 27.73 -17.66
N ASN A 325 26.54 27.25 -18.44
CA ASN A 325 26.44 27.17 -19.90
C ASN A 325 25.32 26.21 -20.32
N ILE A 326 25.33 24.99 -19.77
CA ILE A 326 24.33 23.96 -20.08
C ILE A 326 22.94 24.41 -19.67
N LEU A 327 22.80 25.05 -18.50
CA LEU A 327 21.53 25.54 -17.96
C LEU A 327 20.80 26.50 -18.92
N GLN A 328 21.52 27.23 -19.78
CA GLN A 328 20.91 28.15 -20.76
C GLN A 328 20.18 27.41 -21.88
N SER A 329 20.60 26.17 -22.19
CA SER A 329 19.95 25.32 -23.19
C SER A 329 18.68 24.63 -22.68
N TRP A 330 18.44 24.65 -21.37
CA TRP A 330 17.34 23.92 -20.74
C TRP A 330 16.08 24.77 -20.60
N SER A 331 14.91 24.11 -20.59
CA SER A 331 13.64 24.80 -20.33
C SER A 331 13.65 25.44 -18.93
N ILE A 332 12.98 26.59 -18.78
CA ILE A 332 12.93 27.34 -17.51
C ILE A 332 12.46 26.43 -16.36
N LYS A 333 11.45 25.58 -16.60
CA LYS A 333 10.92 24.65 -15.60
C LYS A 333 11.94 23.58 -15.20
N PHE A 334 12.68 23.04 -16.18
CA PHE A 334 13.70 22.02 -15.91
C PHE A 334 14.93 22.62 -15.22
N ARG A 335 15.39 23.81 -15.65
CA ARG A 335 16.43 24.60 -14.94
C ARG A 335 16.07 24.81 -13.49
N LYS A 336 14.86 25.32 -13.20
CA LYS A 336 14.40 25.55 -11.83
C LYS A 336 14.41 24.27 -10.99
N TYR A 337 14.02 23.13 -11.57
CA TYR A 337 14.10 21.84 -10.88
C TYR A 337 15.55 21.46 -10.56
N MET A 338 16.45 21.58 -11.54
CA MET A 338 17.86 21.24 -11.36
C MET A 338 18.52 22.13 -10.30
N GLU A 339 18.30 23.44 -10.34
CA GLU A 339 18.82 24.40 -9.34
C GLU A 339 18.26 24.14 -7.94
N THR A 340 16.99 23.75 -7.82
CA THR A 340 16.33 23.56 -6.51
C THR A 340 16.70 22.22 -5.87
N TYR A 341 16.80 21.15 -6.67
CA TYR A 341 16.83 19.77 -6.14
C TYR A 341 18.10 18.99 -6.46
N ILE A 342 18.85 19.37 -7.49
CA ILE A 342 20.03 18.60 -7.94
C ILE A 342 21.33 19.37 -7.66
N LEU A 343 21.36 20.68 -7.93
CA LEU A 343 22.53 21.51 -7.67
C LEU A 343 22.96 21.48 -6.20
N PRO A 344 22.07 21.53 -5.20
CA PRO A 344 22.47 21.40 -3.80
C PRO A 344 23.16 20.05 -3.51
N ILE A 345 22.73 18.98 -4.19
CA ILE A 345 23.35 17.65 -4.05
C ILE A 345 24.75 17.65 -4.68
N ILE A 346 24.93 18.34 -5.81
CA ILE A 346 26.24 18.48 -6.47
C ILE A 346 27.16 19.37 -5.62
N ASP A 347 26.65 20.41 -4.98
CA ASP A 347 27.42 21.29 -4.09
C ASP A 347 27.83 20.60 -2.77
N GLU A 348 27.15 19.52 -2.39
CA GLU A 348 27.48 18.68 -1.23
C GLU A 348 28.53 17.60 -1.54
N LEU A 349 28.83 17.33 -2.82
CA LEU A 349 29.85 16.40 -3.31
C LEU A 349 31.21 17.10 -3.46
#